data_AF-A0A1I6PJK9-F1
#
_entry.id   AF-A0A1I6PJK9-F1
#
_cell.length_a   1.000
_cell.length_b   1.000
_cell.length_c   1.000
_cell.angle_alpha   90.00
_cell.angle_beta   90.00
_cell.angle_gamma   90.00
#
_symmetry.space_group_name_H-M   'P 1'
#
loop_
_entity.id
_entity.type
_entity.pdbx_description
1 polymer ?
#
loop_
_entity_poly.entity_id
_entity_poly.type
_entity_poly.pdbx_seq_one_letter_code
_entity_poly.pdbx_strand_id
1 'polypeptide(L)'
;MVNKFKTLLKKEKGFTLVELLAVIVILGIIVAIAIPAVGNIIDKAETDADAAEVKLILDAARLADANQEFTSGTTTIGDLIPNYLDLRSSDLPSGIAETDTISKSDEGIYSIDGYTPPS
;
A
#
# COMPACT_ATOMS: atom_id res chain seq x y z
N MET A 1 11.07 55.06 -31.04
CA MET A 1 9.91 54.23 -31.46
C MET A 1 9.50 53.28 -30.31
N VAL A 2 9.18 53.80 -29.12
CA VAL A 2 9.02 53.00 -27.88
C VAL A 2 7.57 52.98 -27.36
N ASN A 3 6.66 53.73 -28.00
CA ASN A 3 5.30 53.94 -27.49
C ASN A 3 4.34 52.75 -27.66
N LYS A 4 4.65 51.75 -28.50
CA LYS A 4 3.77 50.59 -28.73
C LYS A 4 3.83 49.54 -27.60
N PHE A 5 4.93 49.47 -26.85
CA PHE A 5 5.09 48.50 -25.75
C PHE A 5 4.24 48.87 -24.50
N LYS A 6 4.10 50.17 -24.18
CA LYS A 6 3.27 50.66 -23.07
C LYS A 6 1.78 50.35 -23.22
N THR A 7 1.29 50.17 -24.45
CA THR A 7 -0.10 49.83 -24.74
C THR A 7 -0.42 48.34 -24.59
N LEU A 8 0.59 47.46 -24.63
CA LEU A 8 0.40 46.01 -24.45
C LEU A 8 0.31 45.65 -22.96
N LEU A 9 1.11 46.27 -22.10
CA LEU A 9 1.06 46.06 -20.64
C LEU A 9 -0.19 46.67 -19.97
N LYS A 10 -0.94 47.54 -20.66
CA LYS A 10 -2.17 48.17 -20.13
C LYS A 10 -3.46 47.38 -20.43
N LYS A 11 -3.35 46.18 -20.99
CA LYS A 11 -4.49 45.30 -21.33
C LYS A 11 -4.65 44.10 -20.40
N GLU A 12 -4.14 44.20 -19.18
CA GLU A 12 -4.44 43.23 -18.12
C GLU A 12 -5.92 43.36 -17.73
N LYS A 13 -6.79 42.52 -18.34
CA LYS A 13 -8.14 42.30 -17.82
C LYS A 13 -7.98 41.59 -16.49
N GLY A 14 -8.12 42.34 -15.38
CA GLY A 14 -8.05 41.78 -14.03
C GLY A 14 -9.13 40.73 -13.82
N PHE A 15 -8.72 39.58 -13.27
CA PHE A 15 -9.61 38.51 -12.82
C PHE A 15 -10.58 39.05 -11.77
N THR A 16 -11.86 38.75 -11.89
CA THR A 16 -12.84 39.21 -10.89
C THR A 16 -12.84 38.27 -9.68
N LEU A 17 -13.07 38.81 -8.49
CA LEU A 17 -13.19 37.98 -7.28
C LEU A 17 -14.33 36.97 -7.38
N VAL A 18 -15.38 37.30 -8.13
CA VAL A 18 -16.54 36.42 -8.36
C VAL A 18 -16.15 35.20 -9.19
N GLU A 19 -15.30 35.36 -10.21
CA GLU A 19 -14.77 34.24 -10.99
C GLU A 19 -13.91 33.31 -10.12
N LEU A 20 -13.09 33.87 -9.23
CA LEU A 20 -12.28 33.08 -8.31
C LEU A 20 -13.14 32.33 -7.30
N LEU A 21 -14.17 33.00 -6.77
CA LEU A 21 -15.12 32.43 -5.82
C LEU A 21 -15.88 31.23 -6.41
N ALA A 22 -16.37 31.34 -7.64
CA ALA A 22 -17.09 30.24 -8.29
C ALA A 22 -16.20 28.98 -8.44
N VAL A 23 -14.92 29.16 -8.76
CA VAL A 23 -13.97 28.03 -8.93
C VAL A 23 -13.70 27.32 -7.60
N ILE A 24 -13.42 28.06 -6.52
CA ILE A 24 -13.13 27.43 -5.22
C ILE A 24 -14.35 26.71 -4.65
N VAL A 25 -15.57 27.19 -4.94
CA VAL A 25 -16.81 26.50 -4.54
C VAL A 25 -16.93 25.15 -5.24
N ILE A 26 -16.71 25.11 -6.56
CA ILE A 26 -16.75 23.86 -7.33
C ILE A 26 -15.65 22.90 -6.84
N LEU A 27 -14.42 23.39 -6.65
CA LEU A 27 -13.31 22.59 -6.11
C LEU A 27 -13.64 22.06 -4.71
N GLY A 28 -14.26 22.87 -3.85
CA GLY A 28 -14.67 22.46 -2.51
C GLY A 28 -15.66 21.30 -2.53
N ILE A 29 -16.65 21.33 -3.43
CA ILE A 29 -17.63 20.23 -3.59
C ILE A 29 -16.93 18.94 -4.06
N ILE A 30 -16.02 19.05 -5.03
CA ILE A 30 -15.26 17.89 -5.53
C ILE A 30 -14.41 17.28 -4.42
N VAL A 31 -13.65 18.12 -3.71
CA VAL A 31 -12.74 17.68 -2.63
C VAL A 31 -13.50 17.01 -1.48
N ALA A 32 -14.68 17.53 -1.13
CA ALA A 32 -15.52 16.96 -0.07
C ALA A 32 -15.91 15.49 -0.30
N ILE A 33 -16.11 15.08 -1.55
CA ILE A 33 -16.42 13.69 -1.92
C ILE A 33 -15.15 12.90 -2.23
N ALA A 34 -14.18 13.53 -2.88
CA ALA A 34 -12.96 12.87 -3.35
C ALA A 34 -12.07 12.38 -2.19
N ILE A 35 -11.89 13.17 -1.13
CA ILE A 35 -11.03 12.79 0.00
C ILE A 35 -11.47 11.48 0.66
N PRO A 36 -12.71 11.34 1.17
CA PRO A 36 -13.14 10.09 1.82
C PRO A 36 -13.17 8.91 0.85
N ALA A 37 -13.53 9.13 -0.42
CA ALA A 37 -13.52 8.08 -1.43
C ALA A 37 -12.11 7.55 -1.71
N VAL A 38 -11.12 8.44 -1.83
CA VAL A 38 -9.71 8.05 -2.04
C VAL A 38 -9.14 7.39 -0.79
N GLY A 39 -9.47 7.88 0.41
CA GLY A 39 -9.08 7.23 1.68
C GLY A 39 -9.51 5.77 1.73
N ASN A 40 -10.80 5.49 1.51
CA ASN A 40 -11.32 4.12 1.50
C ASN A 40 -10.66 3.22 0.43
N ILE A 41 -10.27 3.79 -0.72
CA ILE A 41 -9.57 3.04 -1.78
C ILE A 41 -8.14 2.69 -1.33
N ILE A 42 -7.45 3.61 -0.67
CA ILE A 42 -6.10 3.38 -0.14
C ILE A 42 -6.16 2.32 0.96
N ASP A 43 -7.05 2.48 1.94
CA ASP A 43 -7.20 1.51 3.03
C ASP A 43 -7.45 0.10 2.49
N LYS A 44 -8.34 -0.02 1.49
CA LYS A 44 -8.60 -1.30 0.83
C LYS A 44 -7.37 -1.82 0.07
N ALA A 45 -6.65 -0.96 -0.64
CA ALA A 45 -5.46 -1.35 -1.37
C ALA A 45 -4.33 -1.84 -0.42
N GLU A 46 -4.20 -1.22 0.75
CA GLU A 46 -3.28 -1.66 1.80
C GLU A 46 -3.68 -3.03 2.34
N THR A 47 -4.95 -3.26 2.70
CA THR A 47 -5.44 -4.57 3.13
C THR A 47 -5.27 -5.66 2.05
N ASP A 48 -5.58 -5.32 0.80
CA ASP A 48 -5.43 -6.25 -0.34
C ASP A 48 -3.94 -6.57 -0.60
N ALA A 49 -3.03 -5.61 -0.39
CA ALA A 49 -1.59 -5.80 -0.51
C ALA A 49 -1.05 -6.68 0.62
N ASP A 50 -1.41 -6.41 1.88
CA ASP A 50 -1.02 -7.22 3.05
C ASP A 50 -1.47 -8.68 2.87
N ALA A 51 -2.70 -8.90 2.39
CA ALA A 51 -3.22 -10.25 2.10
C ALA A 51 -2.44 -10.96 0.98
N ALA A 52 -2.03 -10.23 -0.06
CA ALA A 52 -1.23 -10.78 -1.14
C ALA A 52 0.19 -11.16 -0.66
N GLU A 53 0.78 -10.35 0.20
CA GLU A 53 2.12 -10.57 0.74
C GLU A 53 2.16 -11.77 1.71
N VAL A 54 1.15 -11.90 2.58
CA VAL A 54 0.98 -13.09 3.42
C VAL A 54 0.87 -14.35 2.58
N LYS A 55 0.15 -14.29 1.45
CA LYS A 55 0.06 -15.42 0.53
C LYS A 55 1.44 -15.77 -0.05
N LEU A 56 2.25 -14.79 -0.41
CA LEU A 56 3.63 -15.02 -0.89
C LEU A 56 4.50 -15.68 0.19
N ILE A 57 4.39 -15.24 1.44
CA ILE A 57 5.08 -15.86 2.59
C ILE A 57 4.67 -17.33 2.74
N LEU A 58 3.37 -17.64 2.67
CA LEU A 58 2.88 -19.01 2.74
C LEU A 58 3.32 -19.87 1.55
N ASP A 59 3.37 -19.30 0.34
CA ASP A 59 3.88 -19.98 -0.85
C ASP A 59 5.39 -20.27 -0.75
N ALA A 60 6.17 -19.34 -0.20
CA ALA A 60 7.58 -19.56 0.14
C ALA A 60 7.74 -20.67 1.18
N ALA A 61 6.90 -20.69 2.21
CA ALA A 61 6.90 -21.74 3.23
C ALA A 61 6.60 -23.12 2.62
N ARG A 62 5.67 -23.22 1.66
CA ARG A 62 5.39 -24.46 0.92
C ARG A 62 6.61 -24.94 0.14
N LEU A 63 7.34 -24.02 -0.47
CA LEU A 63 8.56 -24.35 -1.21
C LEU A 63 9.68 -24.81 -0.28
N ALA A 64 9.86 -24.16 0.87
CA ALA A 64 10.80 -24.56 1.91
C ALA A 64 10.47 -25.94 2.49
N ASP A 65 9.19 -26.24 2.75
CA ASP A 65 8.75 -27.59 3.17
C ASP A 65 9.04 -28.64 2.10
N ALA A 66 8.83 -28.33 0.82
CA ALA A 66 9.19 -29.23 -0.28
C ALA A 66 10.70 -29.54 -0.34
N ASN A 67 11.54 -28.61 0.13
CA ASN A 67 12.99 -28.78 0.26
C ASN A 67 13.43 -29.38 1.62
N GLN A 68 12.48 -29.82 2.45
CA GLN A 68 12.72 -30.42 3.78
C GLN A 68 13.38 -29.47 4.79
N GLU A 69 13.13 -28.17 4.67
CA GLU A 69 13.70 -27.14 5.55
C GLU A 69 12.84 -26.84 6.79
N PHE A 70 11.70 -27.52 6.92
CA PHE A 70 10.88 -27.46 8.13
C PHE A 70 11.48 -28.32 9.24
N THR A 71 11.66 -27.73 10.42
CA THR A 71 12.10 -28.45 11.62
C THR A 71 10.89 -28.73 12.50
N SER A 72 10.56 -30.01 12.72
CA SER A 72 9.37 -30.41 13.50
C SER A 72 8.04 -29.82 12.97
N GLY A 73 7.93 -29.64 11.65
CA GLY A 73 6.71 -29.11 11.03
C GLY A 73 6.56 -27.58 11.11
N THR A 74 7.61 -26.86 11.54
CA THR A 74 7.63 -25.40 11.60
C THR A 74 8.87 -24.81 10.93
N THR A 75 8.74 -23.55 10.51
CA THR A 75 9.85 -22.67 10.05
C THR A 75 9.61 -21.25 10.54
N THR A 76 10.64 -20.41 10.60
CA THR A 76 10.44 -18.97 10.84
C THR A 76 10.36 -18.22 9.52
N ILE A 77 9.74 -17.04 9.51
CA ILE A 77 9.72 -16.15 8.34
C ILE A 77 11.13 -15.65 8.02
N GLY A 78 11.96 -15.39 9.04
CA GLY A 78 13.36 -15.00 8.88
C GLY A 78 14.20 -16.02 8.10
N ASP A 79 13.90 -17.31 8.23
CA ASP A 79 14.58 -18.37 7.46
C ASP A 79 14.15 -18.38 5.98
N LEU A 80 12.95 -17.86 5.68
CA LEU A 80 12.42 -17.81 4.32
C LEU A 80 12.95 -16.63 3.51
N ILE A 81 13.25 -15.50 4.17
CA ILE A 81 13.76 -14.29 3.53
C ILE A 81 15.01 -14.55 2.68
N PRO A 82 16.12 -15.11 3.19
CA PRO A 82 17.34 -15.22 2.38
C PRO A 82 17.20 -16.13 1.14
N ASN A 83 16.28 -17.09 1.15
CA ASN A 83 16.24 -18.18 0.19
C ASN A 83 15.01 -18.19 -0.73
N TYR A 84 13.88 -17.62 -0.27
CA TYR A 84 12.59 -17.75 -0.95
C TYR A 84 11.82 -16.44 -1.10
N LEU A 85 12.13 -15.41 -0.33
CA LEU A 85 11.44 -14.11 -0.38
C LEU A 85 12.44 -12.99 -0.66
N ASP A 86 12.27 -12.26 -1.78
CA ASP A 86 13.06 -11.06 -2.05
C ASP A 86 12.49 -9.85 -1.30
N LEU A 87 12.49 -9.93 0.03
CA LEU A 87 11.95 -8.92 0.94
C LEU A 87 13.02 -8.45 1.92
N ARG A 88 12.91 -7.20 2.36
CA ARG A 88 13.66 -6.71 3.52
C ARG A 88 12.82 -6.95 4.76
N SER A 89 13.48 -7.08 5.91
CA SER A 89 12.83 -7.17 7.22
C SER A 89 11.85 -6.03 7.51
N SER A 90 12.12 -4.84 6.94
CA SER A 90 11.30 -3.63 7.05
C SER A 90 10.02 -3.65 6.21
N ASP A 91 9.94 -4.56 5.24
CA ASP A 91 8.91 -4.60 4.22
C ASP A 91 7.89 -5.70 4.52
N LEU A 92 8.02 -6.37 5.68
CA LEU A 92 7.04 -7.35 6.13
C LEU A 92 5.68 -6.69 6.39
N PRO A 93 4.58 -7.39 6.08
CA PRO A 93 3.23 -6.88 6.26
C PRO A 93 2.97 -6.59 7.73
N SER A 94 2.02 -5.68 7.96
CA SER A 94 1.73 -5.19 9.29
C SER A 94 1.29 -6.33 10.22
N GLY A 95 1.88 -6.37 11.43
CA GLY A 95 1.60 -7.43 12.41
C GLY A 95 2.32 -8.75 12.17
N ILE A 96 3.28 -8.81 11.24
CA ILE A 96 4.16 -9.96 11.01
C ILE A 96 5.62 -9.58 11.26
N ALA A 97 6.34 -10.45 11.96
CA ALA A 97 7.76 -10.33 12.26
C ALA A 97 8.55 -11.52 11.72
N GLU A 98 9.84 -11.34 11.49
CA GLU A 98 10.74 -12.43 11.07
C GLU A 98 10.76 -13.62 12.04
N THR A 99 10.55 -13.32 13.33
CA THR A 99 10.51 -14.33 14.39
C THR A 99 9.23 -15.15 14.41
N ASP A 100 8.21 -14.75 13.65
CA ASP A 100 6.94 -15.47 13.62
C ASP A 100 7.13 -16.81 12.92
N THR A 101 6.43 -17.81 13.44
CA THR A 101 6.51 -19.18 12.96
C THR A 101 5.41 -19.48 11.97
N ILE A 102 5.74 -20.27 10.97
CA ILE A 102 4.79 -20.88 10.06
C ILE A 102 4.71 -22.35 10.40
N SER A 103 3.50 -22.80 10.66
CA SER A 103 3.19 -24.18 11.01
C SER A 103 2.41 -24.85 9.88
N LYS A 104 2.70 -26.15 9.67
CA LYS A 104 1.93 -27.02 8.77
C LYS A 104 1.02 -27.93 9.59
N SER A 105 -0.28 -27.87 9.34
CA SER A 105 -1.25 -28.78 9.96
C SER A 105 -1.17 -30.20 9.40
N ASP A 106 -1.75 -31.17 10.11
CA ASP A 106 -1.86 -32.56 9.64
C ASP A 106 -2.64 -32.70 8.31
N GLU A 107 -3.48 -31.70 7.98
CA GLU A 107 -4.22 -31.60 6.71
C GLU A 107 -3.40 -30.93 5.60
N GLY A 108 -2.14 -30.55 5.86
CA GLY A 108 -1.26 -29.88 4.91
C GLY A 108 -1.57 -28.40 4.70
N ILE A 109 -2.30 -27.77 5.62
CA ILE A 109 -2.59 -26.33 5.59
C ILE A 109 -1.46 -25.58 6.29
N TYR A 110 -1.00 -24.50 5.67
CA TYR A 110 0.06 -23.64 6.22
C TYR A 110 -0.57 -22.40 6.83
N SER A 111 -0.12 -22.01 8.01
CA SER A 111 -0.58 -20.82 8.72
C SER A 111 0.59 -20.12 9.41
N ILE A 112 0.55 -18.78 9.42
CA ILE A 112 1.42 -17.97 10.27
C ILE A 112 0.81 -17.95 11.67
N ASP A 113 1.57 -18.38 12.67
CA ASP A 113 1.08 -18.54 14.04
C ASP A 113 0.83 -17.18 14.68
N GLY A 114 -0.37 -16.98 15.23
CA GLY A 114 -0.76 -15.72 15.87
C GLY A 114 -1.14 -14.60 14.90
N TYR A 115 -1.00 -14.80 13.59
CA TYR A 115 -1.45 -13.82 12.59
C TYR A 115 -2.97 -13.88 12.39
N THR A 116 -3.63 -12.74 12.50
CA THR A 116 -5.02 -12.54 12.11
C THR A 116 -5.08 -11.45 11.04
N PRO A 117 -5.66 -11.71 9.86
CA PRO A 117 -5.78 -10.70 8.81
C PRO A 117 -6.49 -9.43 9.33
N PRO A 118 -6.01 -8.23 8.96
CA PRO A 118 -6.71 -6.99 9.27
C PRO A 118 -8.08 -6.96 8.57
N SER A 119 -9.07 -6.35 9.24
CA SER A 119 -10.47 -6.28 8.82
C SER A 119 -10.77 -5.09 7.91
#